data_AF-A0A8C0TJH2-F1
#
_entry.id   AF-A0A8C0TJH2-F1
#
_cell.length_a   1.000
_cell.length_b   1.000
_cell.length_c   1.000
_cell.angle_alpha   90.00
_cell.angle_beta   90.00
_cell.angle_gamma   90.00
#
_symmetry.space_group_name_H-M   'P 1'
#
loop_
_entity.id
_entity.type
_entity.pdbx_description
1 polymer ?
#
loop_
_entity_poly.entity_id
_entity_poly.type
_entity_poly.pdbx_seq_one_letter_code
_entity_poly.pdbx_strand_id
1 'polypeptide(L)'
;MPKDAVVIVRYGPYSAVGLPVEYHRFRLEGLQAVLARDGHKVILEKIEDWNVVELMVNEEIIFHCNIKDLEFGKSLSAAPKQHFSSWRYLNFE
;
A
#
# COMPACT_ATOMS: atom_id res chain seq x y z
N MET A 1 11.76 -6.78 0.13
CA MET A 1 10.86 -7.23 1.22
C MET A 1 11.09 -8.72 1.41
N PRO A 2 11.10 -9.25 2.65
CA PRO A 2 11.29 -10.68 2.87
C PRO A 2 10.18 -11.50 2.20
N LYS A 3 10.51 -12.71 1.72
CA LYS A 3 9.52 -13.63 1.15
C LYS A 3 8.45 -13.98 2.19
N ASP A 4 7.20 -14.10 1.74
CA ASP A 4 6.05 -14.48 2.56
C ASP A 4 5.82 -13.61 3.81
N ALA A 5 6.37 -12.40 3.80
CA ALA A 5 6.27 -11.48 4.92
C ALA A 5 4.83 -11.02 5.20
N VAL A 6 4.60 -10.64 6.46
CA VAL A 6 3.38 -9.96 6.88
C VAL A 6 3.54 -8.47 6.62
N VAL A 7 2.64 -7.90 5.82
CA VAL A 7 2.56 -6.48 5.51
C VAL A 7 1.40 -5.89 6.29
N ILE A 8 1.66 -4.90 7.13
CA ILE A 8 0.61 -4.09 7.76
C ILE A 8 0.42 -2.85 6.88
N VAL A 9 -0.73 -2.75 6.22
CA VAL A 9 -1.15 -1.59 5.45
C VAL A 9 -1.89 -0.66 6.42
N ARG A 10 -1.19 0.37 6.88
CA ARG A 10 -1.77 1.42 7.72
C ARG A 10 -2.40 2.46 6.81
N TYR A 11 -3.67 2.79 7.02
CA TYR A 11 -4.39 3.68 6.10
C TYR A 11 -5.31 4.67 6.81
N GLY A 12 -5.24 5.90 6.32
CA GLY A 12 -6.02 7.03 6.75
C GLY A 12 -7.42 7.09 6.16
N PRO A 13 -8.33 7.85 6.78
CA PRO A 13 -9.57 8.20 6.13
C PRO A 13 -9.30 9.15 4.95
N TYR A 14 -10.13 9.06 3.91
CA TYR A 14 -10.07 9.99 2.78
C TYR A 14 -11.46 10.20 2.19
N SER A 15 -11.64 11.29 1.44
CA SER A 15 -12.83 11.43 0.59
C SER A 15 -12.57 10.78 -0.75
N ALA A 16 -13.34 9.73 -1.05
CA ALA A 16 -13.48 9.18 -2.40
C ALA A 16 -14.54 9.99 -3.15
N VAL A 17 -14.41 10.15 -4.47
CA VAL A 17 -15.24 11.00 -5.35
C VAL A 17 -16.70 11.18 -4.85
N GLY A 18 -17.00 12.35 -4.28
CA GLY A 18 -18.35 12.72 -3.82
C GLY A 18 -18.84 12.05 -2.52
N LEU A 19 -18.03 11.20 -1.90
CA LEU A 19 -18.31 10.50 -0.63
C LEU A 19 -17.71 11.25 0.57
N PRO A 20 -18.31 11.10 1.77
CA PRO A 20 -17.76 11.63 3.00
C PRO A 20 -16.36 11.07 3.29
N VAL A 21 -15.60 11.79 4.11
CA VAL A 21 -14.28 11.35 4.58
C VAL A 21 -14.46 10.19 5.55
N GLU A 22 -14.09 9.00 5.10
CA GLU A 22 -14.18 7.76 5.89
C GLU A 22 -13.01 6.82 5.53
N TYR A 23 -12.91 5.71 6.27
CA TYR A 23 -11.92 4.66 6.07
C TYR A 23 -12.28 3.74 4.89
N HIS A 24 -12.43 4.33 3.70
CA HIS A 24 -12.74 3.59 2.47
C HIS A 24 -11.61 2.63 2.10
N ARG A 25 -11.96 1.43 1.61
CA ARG A 25 -10.99 0.38 1.26
C ARG A 25 -10.80 0.16 -0.24
N PHE A 26 -11.64 0.76 -1.08
CA PHE A 26 -11.68 0.50 -2.53
C PHE A 26 -10.29 0.60 -3.19
N ARG A 27 -9.53 1.68 -2.91
CA ARG A 27 -8.18 1.87 -3.46
C ARG A 27 -7.13 0.91 -2.90
N LEU A 28 -7.38 0.31 -1.73
CA LEU A 28 -6.49 -0.66 -1.11
C LEU A 28 -6.68 -2.07 -1.65
N GLU A 29 -7.80 -2.38 -2.31
CA GLU A 29 -8.06 -3.71 -2.87
C GLU A 29 -7.04 -4.07 -3.96
N GLY A 30 -6.69 -3.12 -4.83
CA GLY A 30 -5.64 -3.31 -5.83
C GLY A 30 -4.26 -3.54 -5.21
N LEU A 31 -3.93 -2.80 -4.15
CA LEU A 31 -2.68 -2.95 -3.41
C LEU A 31 -2.59 -4.32 -2.71
N GLN A 32 -3.67 -4.74 -2.06
CA GLN A 32 -3.79 -6.07 -1.43
C GLN A 32 -3.61 -7.19 -2.46
N ALA A 33 -4.24 -7.08 -3.64
CA ALA A 33 -4.13 -8.09 -4.69
C ALA A 33 -2.69 -8.26 -5.20
N VAL A 34 -1.94 -7.17 -5.34
CA VAL A 34 -0.52 -7.22 -5.73
C VAL A 34 0.30 -7.92 -4.64
N LEU A 35 0.18 -7.48 -3.39
CA LEU A 35 0.96 -8.03 -2.28
C LEU A 35 0.66 -9.52 -2.08
N ALA A 36 -0.61 -9.92 -2.18
CA ALA A 36 -1.03 -11.32 -2.07
C ALA A 36 -0.51 -12.18 -3.24
N ARG A 37 -0.49 -11.63 -4.47
CA ARG A 37 0.07 -12.33 -5.63
C ARG A 37 1.57 -12.61 -5.47
N ASP A 38 2.28 -11.71 -4.80
CA ASP A 38 3.71 -11.84 -4.52
C ASP A 38 3.99 -12.73 -3.26
N GLY A 39 2.94 -13.31 -2.65
CA GLY A 39 3.03 -14.27 -1.54
C GLY A 39 2.89 -13.68 -0.14
N HIS A 40 2.70 -12.37 -0.03
CA HIS A 40 2.64 -11.69 1.27
C HIS A 40 1.26 -11.80 1.93
N LYS A 41 1.26 -11.91 3.26
CA LYS A 41 0.04 -11.77 4.07
C LYS A 41 -0.21 -10.30 4.34
N VAL A 42 -1.43 -9.82 4.08
CA VAL A 42 -1.78 -8.40 4.25
C VAL A 42 -2.74 -8.22 5.42
N ILE A 43 -2.43 -7.27 6.30
CA ILE A 43 -3.27 -6.82 7.42
C ILE A 43 -3.60 -5.36 7.20
N LEU A 44 -4.87 -4.97 7.34
CA LEU A 44 -5.29 -3.57 7.23
C LEU A 44 -5.43 -2.95 8.62
N GLU A 45 -4.78 -1.82 8.85
CA GLU A 45 -4.83 -1.07 10.11
C GLU A 45 -5.25 0.38 9.83
N LYS A 46 -6.22 0.89 10.60
CA LYS A 46 -6.69 2.27 10.46
C LYS A 46 -5.78 3.22 11.22
N ILE A 47 -5.44 4.36 10.62
CA ILE A 47 -4.70 5.46 11.27
C ILE A 47 -5.44 6.79 11.15
N GLU A 48 -5.17 7.72 12.06
CA GLU A 48 -5.86 9.01 12.07
C GLU A 48 -5.35 9.97 10.99
N ASP A 49 -4.16 9.74 10.43
CA ASP A 49 -3.56 10.60 9.40
C ASP A 49 -4.32 10.54 8.08
N TRP A 50 -4.90 11.66 7.67
CA TRP A 50 -5.77 11.72 6.49
C TRP A 50 -5.03 11.50 5.17
N ASN A 51 -5.66 10.75 4.29
CA ASN A 51 -5.14 10.41 2.95
C ASN A 51 -3.79 9.67 2.96
N VAL A 52 -3.32 9.13 4.08
CA VAL A 52 -2.03 8.43 4.16
C VAL A 52 -2.22 6.93 3.96
N VAL A 53 -1.27 6.28 3.29
CA VAL A 53 -1.07 4.83 3.30
C VAL A 53 0.39 4.53 3.60
N GLU A 54 0.65 3.67 4.57
CA GLU A 54 1.97 3.17 4.93
C GLU A 54 2.00 1.64 4.81
N LEU A 55 3.11 1.08 4.33
CA LEU A 55 3.39 -0.35 4.41
C LEU A 55 4.43 -0.56 5.48
N MET A 56 4.05 -1.29 6.53
CA MET A 56 4.91 -1.67 7.63
C MET A 56 5.25 -3.16 7.54
N VAL A 57 6.54 -3.47 7.65
CA VAL A 57 7.09 -4.83 7.61
C VAL A 57 8.16 -4.90 8.69
N ASN A 58 8.09 -5.91 9.57
CA ASN A 58 9.01 -6.04 10.70
C ASN A 58 9.12 -4.74 11.53
N GLU A 59 7.97 -4.11 11.80
CA GLU A 59 7.87 -2.86 12.58
C GLU A 59 8.50 -1.62 11.92
N GLU A 60 8.96 -1.73 10.67
CA GLU A 60 9.53 -0.61 9.90
C GLU A 60 8.59 -0.18 8.77
N ILE A 61 8.40 1.14 8.61
CA ILE A 61 7.66 1.71 7.48
C ILE A 61 8.60 1.71 6.26
N ILE A 62 8.34 0.81 5.32
CA ILE A 62 9.16 0.65 4.11
C ILE A 62 8.60 1.42 2.91
N PHE A 63 7.36 1.91 3.02
CA PHE A 63 6.69 2.64 1.96
C PHE A 63 5.62 3.56 2.55
N HIS A 64 5.49 4.77 1.99
CA HIS A 64 4.41 5.69 2.30
C HIS A 64 3.93 6.39 1.03
N CYS A 65 2.63 6.68 0.93
CA CYS A 65 2.06 7.48 -0.17
C CYS A 65 0.74 8.13 0.21
N ASN A 66 0.23 9.00 -0.66
CA ASN A 66 -1.14 9.46 -0.57
C ASN A 66 -2.09 8.39 -1.14
N ILE A 67 -3.17 8.06 -0.42
CA ILE A 67 -4.16 7.05 -0.86
C ILE A 67 -4.81 7.40 -2.21
N LYS A 68 -4.90 8.68 -2.56
CA LYS A 68 -5.47 9.14 -3.84
C LYS A 68 -4.54 8.89 -5.03
N ASP A 69 -3.25 8.67 -4.77
CA ASP A 69 -2.25 8.32 -5.79
C ASP A 69 -2.32 6.81 -6.16
N LEU A 70 -3.03 6.00 -5.38
CA LEU A 70 -3.32 4.61 -5.73
C LEU A 70 -4.35 4.57 -6.86
N GLU A 71 -3.88 4.38 -8.09
CA GLU A 71 -4.73 4.28 -9.28
C GLU A 71 -5.30 2.86 -9.47
N PHE A 72 -6.59 2.76 -9.81
CA PHE A 72 -7.22 1.49 -10.17
C PHE A 72 -6.71 1.00 -11.53
N GLY A 73 -6.27 -0.25 -11.60
CA GLY A 73 -6.11 -0.96 -12.88
C GLY A 73 -4.84 -0.67 -13.70
N LYS A 74 -3.88 0.14 -13.20
CA LYS A 74 -2.55 0.18 -13.82
C LYS A 74 -1.67 -0.91 -13.23
N SER A 75 -1.15 -1.78 -14.09
CA SER A 75 0.01 -2.61 -13.76
C SER A 75 1.07 -1.71 -13.13
N LEU A 76 1.55 -2.04 -11.93
CA LEU A 76 2.57 -1.29 -11.17
C LEU A 76 3.88 -1.01 -11.94
N SER A 77 4.00 -1.51 -13.17
CA SER A 77 4.97 -1.06 -14.17
C SER A 77 4.99 0.46 -14.43
N ALA A 78 3.93 1.21 -14.09
CA ALA A 78 3.83 2.66 -14.35
C ALA A 78 3.61 3.52 -13.09
N ALA A 79 3.76 2.97 -11.88
CA ALA A 79 3.92 3.79 -10.69
C ALA A 79 5.13 4.73 -10.88
N PRO A 80 5.17 5.93 -10.26
CA PRO A 80 6.36 6.78 -10.32
C PRO A 80 7.58 5.92 -10.02
N LYS A 81 8.54 5.89 -10.96
CA LYS A 81 9.69 4.98 -11.00
C LYS A 81 10.60 5.06 -9.76
N GLN A 82 10.26 5.90 -8.81
CA GLN A 82 11.03 6.19 -7.61
C GLN A 82 10.73 5.24 -6.45
N HIS A 83 9.63 4.45 -6.45
CA HIS A 83 9.29 3.71 -5.23
C HIS A 83 8.74 2.27 -5.35
N PHE A 84 8.39 1.77 -6.54
CA PHE A 84 7.91 0.38 -6.69
C PHE A 84 8.85 -0.54 -7.51
N SER A 85 9.87 -0.01 -8.16
CA SER A 85 10.99 -0.83 -8.67
C SER A 85 11.82 -1.45 -7.54
N SER A 86 11.70 -0.91 -6.32
CA SER A 86 12.50 -1.29 -5.14
C SER A 86 12.18 -2.67 -4.56
N TRP A 87 11.01 -3.25 -4.82
CA TRP A 87 10.72 -4.62 -4.34
C TRP A 87 11.67 -5.66 -4.95
N ARG A 88 12.25 -5.37 -6.12
CA ARG A 88 13.30 -6.17 -6.78
C ARG A 88 14.74 -5.76 -6.37
N TYR A 89 14.93 -4.61 -5.73
CA TYR A 89 16.23 -4.09 -5.26
C TYR A 89 16.45 -4.23 -3.76
N LEU A 90 15.41 -4.49 -2.96
CA LEU A 90 15.52 -4.91 -1.55
C LEU A 90 15.73 -6.43 -1.45
N ASN A 91 16.58 -6.99 -2.31
CA ASN A 91 17.28 -8.23 -2.03
C ASN A 91 18.42 -7.85 -1.08
N PHE A 92 18.17 -7.96 0.22
CA PHE A 92 19.28 -8.15 1.14
C PHE A 92 19.91 -9.51 0.77
N GLU A 93 21.16 -9.47 0.33
CA GLU A 93 22.05 -10.65 0.32
C GLU A 93 22.14 -11.26 1.73
#